data_AF-A0A4Q3NBJ7-F1
#
_entry.id   AF-A0A4Q3NBJ7-F1
#
_cell.length_a   1.000
_cell.length_b   1.000
_cell.length_c   1.000
_cell.angle_alpha   90.00
_cell.angle_beta   90.00
_cell.angle_gamma   90.00
#
_symmetry.space_group_name_H-M   'P 1'
#
loop_
_entity.id
_entity.type
_entity.pdbx_description
1 polymer ?
#
loop_
_entity_poly.entity_id
_entity_poly.type
_entity_poly.pdbx_seq_one_letter_code
_entity_poly.pdbx_strand_id
1 'polypeptide(L)'
;LLSGERTLLRKGQEIVLTFALEQMLSKQRILEIYLNSVEWGEGVFGAEAAAQHYYRKPASRLTAYESARLAVMLPRPRYFEKLPNSGYLASRAQTIAARMRDAELP
;
A
#
# COMPACT_ATOMS: atom_id res chain seq x y z
N LEU A 1 2.33 -16.45 5.05
CA LEU A 1 3.23 -17.27 4.23
C LEU A 1 4.56 -16.55 4.14
N LEU A 2 5.60 -17.01 4.86
CA LEU A 2 7.02 -16.54 4.88
C LEU A 2 7.47 -15.86 6.22
N SER A 3 8.26 -16.57 7.06
CA SER A 3 8.80 -16.15 8.39
C SER A 3 9.95 -15.12 8.33
N GLY A 4 10.18 -14.23 9.30
CA GLY A 4 11.12 -13.09 9.16
C GLY A 4 12.64 -13.33 8.95
N GLU A 5 13.11 -14.52 8.59
CA GLU A 5 14.54 -14.83 8.44
C GLU A 5 15.16 -14.25 7.17
N ARG A 6 16.25 -13.47 7.33
CA ARG A 6 17.01 -12.85 6.25
C ARG A 6 18.16 -13.76 5.81
N THR A 7 17.87 -14.79 5.02
CA THR A 7 18.89 -15.69 4.44
C THR A 7 19.03 -15.49 2.93
N LEU A 8 20.24 -15.69 2.38
CA LEU A 8 20.51 -15.57 0.94
C LEU A 8 19.67 -16.58 0.13
N LEU A 9 19.46 -17.78 0.65
CA LEU A 9 18.58 -18.80 0.05
C LEU A 9 17.14 -18.31 -0.10
N ARG A 10 16.64 -17.60 0.93
CA ARG A 10 15.30 -17.03 0.89
C ARG A 10 15.17 -15.90 -0.13
N LYS A 11 16.21 -15.07 -0.26
CA LYS A 11 16.25 -14.06 -1.31
C LYS A 11 16.19 -14.70 -2.70
N GLY A 12 16.82 -15.86 -2.88
CA GLY A 12 16.71 -16.67 -4.09
C GLY A 12 15.28 -17.14 -4.38
N GLN A 13 14.55 -17.61 -3.36
CA GLN A 13 13.13 -18.02 -3.49
C GLN A 13 12.23 -16.84 -3.87
N GLU A 14 12.41 -15.67 -3.24
CA GLU A 14 11.67 -14.44 -3.61
C GLU A 14 11.87 -14.08 -5.08
N ILE A 15 13.10 -14.21 -5.59
CA ILE A 15 13.43 -13.91 -6.99
C ILE A 15 12.65 -14.85 -7.93
N VAL A 16 12.72 -16.17 -7.70
CA VAL A 16 12.01 -17.16 -8.54
C VAL A 16 10.50 -16.92 -8.53
N LEU A 17 9.92 -16.67 -7.36
CA LEU A 17 8.49 -16.39 -7.23
C LEU A 17 8.09 -15.08 -7.92
N THR A 18 8.90 -14.04 -7.80
CA THR A 18 8.66 -12.76 -8.47
C THR A 18 8.66 -12.93 -9.98
N PHE A 19 9.67 -13.62 -10.54
CA PHE A 19 9.72 -13.91 -11.97
C PHE A 19 8.52 -14.72 -12.44
N ALA A 20 8.14 -15.77 -11.71
CA ALA A 20 6.97 -16.58 -12.04
C ALA A 20 5.68 -15.73 -12.05
N LEU A 21 5.49 -14.85 -11.06
CA LEU A 21 4.34 -13.94 -11.00
C LEU A 21 4.32 -12.96 -12.18
N GLU A 22 5.46 -12.39 -12.55
CA GLU A 22 5.55 -11.44 -13.66
C GLU A 22 5.33 -12.07 -15.04
N GLN A 23 5.62 -13.37 -15.20
CA GLN A 23 5.28 -14.10 -16.42
C GLN A 23 3.78 -14.39 -16.52
N MET A 24 3.08 -14.48 -15.39
CA MET A 24 1.66 -14.86 -15.34
C MET A 24 0.71 -13.67 -15.22
N LEU A 25 1.16 -12.55 -14.66
CA LEU A 25 0.35 -11.39 -14.32
C LEU A 25 0.99 -10.09 -14.80
N SER A 26 0.18 -9.16 -15.30
CA SER A 26 0.64 -7.80 -15.58
C SER A 26 1.02 -7.08 -14.28
N LYS A 27 1.92 -6.09 -14.37
CA LYS A 27 2.33 -5.26 -13.23
C LYS A 27 1.13 -4.57 -12.57
N GLN A 28 0.14 -4.14 -13.36
CA GLN A 28 -1.13 -3.59 -12.89
C GLN A 28 -1.90 -4.61 -12.03
N ARG A 29 -1.97 -5.86 -12.47
CA ARG A 29 -2.66 -6.92 -11.72
C ARG A 29 -1.93 -7.27 -10.42
N ILE A 30 -0.60 -7.28 -10.44
CA ILE A 30 0.22 -7.46 -9.23
C ILE A 30 -0.07 -6.34 -8.22
N LEU A 31 -0.08 -5.08 -8.68
CA LEU A 31 -0.39 -3.93 -7.83
C LEU A 31 -1.82 -4.00 -7.27
N GLU A 32 -2.80 -4.38 -8.08
CA GLU A 32 -4.19 -4.54 -7.64
C GLU A 32 -4.31 -5.60 -6.55
N ILE A 33 -3.70 -6.77 -6.73
CA ILE A 33 -3.67 -7.84 -5.73
C ILE A 33 -2.99 -7.34 -4.45
N TYR A 34 -1.85 -6.66 -4.57
CA TYR A 34 -1.14 -6.08 -3.44
C TYR A 34 -2.05 -5.14 -2.64
N LEU A 35 -2.63 -4.13 -3.30
CA LEU A 35 -3.48 -3.12 -2.64
C LEU A 35 -4.73 -3.71 -2.00
N ASN A 36 -5.25 -4.83 -2.51
CA ASN A 36 -6.39 -5.54 -1.94
C ASN A 36 -6.02 -6.57 -0.86
N SER A 37 -4.75 -6.95 -0.73
CA SER A 37 -4.29 -7.97 0.23
C SER A 37 -3.67 -7.40 1.51
N VAL A 38 -3.17 -6.17 1.47
CA VAL A 38 -2.54 -5.51 2.63
C VAL A 38 -3.55 -5.02 3.66
N GLU A 39 -3.14 -5.03 4.93
CA GLU A 39 -3.88 -4.44 6.05
C GLU A 39 -3.61 -2.92 6.09
N TRP A 40 -4.68 -2.12 6.15
CA TRP A 40 -4.64 -0.65 6.19
C TRP A 40 -4.95 -0.08 7.59
N GLY A 41 -5.52 -0.91 8.46
CA GLY A 41 -5.94 -0.64 9.84
C GLY A 41 -6.36 -1.95 10.49
N GLU A 42 -6.66 -1.97 11.79
CA GLU A 42 -7.02 -3.20 12.49
C GLU A 42 -8.24 -3.89 11.85
N GLY A 43 -8.00 -5.01 11.15
CA GLY A 43 -9.06 -5.74 10.45
C GLY A 43 -9.54 -5.12 9.12
N VAL A 44 -8.89 -4.06 8.64
CA VAL A 44 -9.25 -3.36 7.39
C VAL A 44 -8.33 -3.82 6.27
N PHE A 45 -8.79 -4.76 5.44
CA PHE A 45 -8.02 -5.31 4.32
C PHE A 45 -8.51 -4.80 2.98
N GLY A 46 -7.59 -4.29 2.19
CA GLY A 46 -7.84 -3.81 0.84
C GLY A 46 -8.19 -2.33 0.71
N ALA A 47 -7.80 -1.76 -0.43
CA ALA A 47 -7.89 -0.31 -0.67
C ALA A 47 -9.32 0.23 -0.67
N GLU A 48 -10.30 -0.52 -1.20
CA GLU A 48 -11.71 -0.13 -1.15
C GLU A 48 -12.22 -0.10 0.29
N ALA A 49 -11.94 -1.15 1.07
CA ALA A 49 -12.33 -1.18 2.48
C ALA A 49 -11.70 -0.03 3.27
N ALA A 50 -10.42 0.29 2.99
CA ALA A 50 -9.74 1.43 3.60
C ALA A 50 -10.40 2.78 3.22
N ALA A 51 -10.74 2.98 1.94
CA ALA A 51 -11.42 4.19 1.49
C ALA A 51 -12.78 4.40 2.19
N GLN A 52 -13.56 3.32 2.31
CA GLN A 52 -14.83 3.35 3.02
C GLN A 52 -14.65 3.60 4.52
N HIS A 53 -13.68 2.93 5.14
CA HIS A 53 -13.41 3.03 6.57
C HIS A 53 -12.94 4.45 6.97
N TYR A 54 -11.97 5.02 6.27
CA TYR A 54 -11.37 6.30 6.64
C TYR A 54 -12.08 7.52 6.06
N TYR A 55 -12.73 7.39 4.89
CA TYR A 55 -13.27 8.53 4.15
C TYR A 55 -14.73 8.37 3.70
N ARG A 56 -15.37 7.22 4.00
CA ARG A 56 -16.80 6.94 3.70
C ARG A 56 -17.16 7.16 2.23
N LYS A 57 -16.26 6.77 1.32
CA LYS A 57 -16.45 6.90 -0.12
C LYS A 57 -15.67 5.81 -0.85
N PRO A 58 -16.06 5.49 -2.10
CA PRO A 58 -15.33 4.50 -2.88
C PRO A 58 -13.90 4.96 -3.17
N ALA A 59 -12.97 4.00 -3.29
CA ALA A 59 -11.56 4.28 -3.56
C ALA A 59 -11.35 5.11 -4.83
N SER A 60 -12.22 4.93 -5.83
CA SER A 60 -12.23 5.71 -7.08
C SER A 60 -12.54 7.21 -6.89
N ARG A 61 -13.05 7.62 -5.73
CA ARG A 61 -13.35 9.02 -5.39
C ARG A 61 -12.39 9.61 -4.35
N LEU A 62 -11.31 8.89 -4.02
CA LEU A 62 -10.25 9.46 -3.20
C LEU A 62 -9.55 10.58 -3.96
N THR A 63 -9.29 11.67 -3.26
CA THR A 63 -8.40 12.72 -3.73
C THR A 63 -6.96 12.22 -3.68
N ALA A 64 -6.07 12.84 -4.46
CA ALA A 64 -4.64 12.51 -4.44
C ALA A 64 -4.05 12.59 -3.02
N TYR A 65 -4.50 13.55 -2.21
CA TYR A 65 -4.02 13.69 -0.84
C TYR A 65 -4.52 12.57 0.09
N GLU A 66 -5.79 12.16 0.00
CA GLU A 66 -6.31 11.04 0.79
C GLU A 66 -5.65 9.72 0.41
N SER A 67 -5.45 9.47 -0.89
CA SER A 67 -4.69 8.31 -1.37
C SER A 67 -3.24 8.32 -0.86
N ALA A 68 -2.58 9.49 -0.88
CA ALA A 68 -1.24 9.63 -0.33
C ALA A 68 -1.19 9.35 1.18
N ARG A 69 -2.19 9.81 1.94
CA ARG A 69 -2.29 9.52 3.38
C ARG A 69 -2.41 8.02 3.65
N LEU A 70 -3.29 7.33 2.93
CA LEU A 70 -3.42 5.87 3.05
C LEU A 70 -2.09 5.17 2.73
N ALA A 71 -1.41 5.57 1.65
CA ALA A 71 -0.12 4.99 1.28
C ALA A 71 0.97 5.17 2.36
N VAL A 72 0.98 6.31 3.07
CA VAL A 72 1.90 6.56 4.20
C VAL A 72 1.64 5.61 5.38
N MET A 73 0.41 5.11 5.55
CA MET A 73 0.03 4.25 6.66
C MET A 73 0.57 2.82 6.52
N LEU A 74 0.74 2.32 5.29
CA LEU A 74 1.09 0.93 4.96
C LEU A 74 2.28 0.34 5.74
N PRO A 75 3.37 1.07 6.04
CA PRO A 75 4.47 0.50 6.81
C PRO A 75 4.08 0.12 8.25
N ARG A 76 3.10 0.82 8.85
CA ARG A 76 2.65 0.62 10.24
C ARG A 76 1.15 0.98 10.40
N PRO A 77 0.23 0.25 9.75
CA PRO A 77 -1.18 0.64 9.61
C PRO A 77 -1.86 0.88 10.97
N ARG A 78 -1.75 -0.09 11.89
CA ARG A 78 -2.32 -0.02 13.26
C ARG A 78 -1.77 1.11 14.12
N TYR A 79 -0.55 1.59 13.84
CA TYR A 79 0.04 2.72 14.55
C TYR A 79 -0.57 4.04 14.06
N PHE A 80 -0.63 4.21 12.73
CA PHE A 80 -1.15 5.44 12.14
C PHE A 80 -2.67 5.56 12.23
N GLU A 81 -3.39 4.44 12.31
CA GLU A 81 -4.82 4.41 12.63
C GLU A 81 -5.13 5.09 13.98
N LYS A 82 -4.27 4.91 14.98
CA LYS A 82 -4.39 5.56 16.30
C LYS A 82 -3.91 7.02 16.30
N LEU A 83 -3.23 7.44 15.24
CA LEU A 83 -2.62 8.78 15.10
C LEU A 83 -2.98 9.43 13.76
N PRO A 84 -4.28 9.52 13.42
CA PRO A 84 -4.72 9.97 12.10
C PRO A 84 -4.33 11.43 11.84
N ASN A 85 -4.24 12.25 12.89
CA ASN A 85 -3.91 13.67 12.78
C ASN A 85 -2.43 13.98 13.07
N SER A 86 -1.53 12.99 13.01
CA SER A 86 -0.11 13.24 13.26
C SER A 86 0.51 14.14 12.19
N GLY A 87 1.35 15.09 12.64
CA GLY A 87 2.10 15.98 11.73
C GLY A 87 3.03 15.22 10.79
N TYR A 88 3.59 14.08 11.24
CA TYR A 88 4.37 13.17 10.41
C TYR A 88 3.56 12.68 9.21
N LEU A 89 2.36 12.14 9.44
CA LEU A 89 1.53 11.58 8.38
C LEU A 89 1.11 12.67 7.40
N ALA A 90 0.74 13.85 7.90
CA ALA A 90 0.39 15.00 7.06
C ALA A 90 1.56 15.45 6.16
N SER A 91 2.76 15.61 6.73
CA SER A 91 3.96 16.05 6.01
C SER A 91 4.40 15.05 4.92
N ARG A 92 4.39 13.76 5.26
CA ARG A 92 4.74 12.69 4.30
C ARG A 92 3.71 12.57 3.19
N ALA A 93 2.43 12.67 3.52
CA ALA A 93 1.37 12.64 2.51
C ALA A 93 1.45 13.84 1.55
N GLN A 94 1.79 15.03 2.06
CA GLN A 94 2.01 16.20 1.21
C GLN A 94 3.18 16.00 0.25
N THR A 95 4.29 15.42 0.74
CA THR A 95 5.46 15.10 -0.09
C THR A 95 5.10 14.10 -1.20
N ILE A 96 4.36 13.05 -0.87
CA ILE A 96 3.91 12.03 -1.84
C ILE A 96 2.94 12.65 -2.85
N ALA A 97 1.93 13.39 -2.40
CA ALA A 97 0.95 14.03 -3.28
C ALA A 97 1.59 15.02 -4.25
N ALA A 98 2.61 15.76 -3.82
CA ALA A 98 3.35 16.68 -4.68
C ALA A 98 4.12 15.96 -5.80
N ARG A 99 4.63 14.76 -5.54
CA ARG A 99 5.41 13.94 -6.50
C ARG A 99 4.57 12.97 -7.31
N MET A 100 3.29 12.82 -6.98
CA MET A 100 2.41 11.79 -7.57
C MET A 100 2.25 11.95 -9.09
N ARG A 101 2.31 13.19 -9.59
CA ARG A 101 2.23 13.48 -11.03
C ARG A 101 3.46 13.04 -11.83
N ASP A 102 4.60 12.92 -11.16
CA ASP A 102 5.86 12.53 -11.79
C ASP A 102 6.10 11.01 -11.72
N ALA A 103 5.19 10.27 -11.07
CA ALA A 103 5.26 8.83 -10.96
C ALA A 103 4.58 8.18 -12.17
N GLU A 104 5.35 7.44 -12.96
CA GLU A 104 4.80 6.56 -13.99
C GLU A 104 4.17 5.34 -13.31
N LEU A 105 2.87 5.14 -13.57
CA LEU A 105 2.16 3.94 -13.13
C LEU A 105 2.43 2.81 -14.13
N PRO A 106 2.66 1.58 -13.63
CA PRO A 106 2.90 0.42 -14.48
C PRO A 106 1.64 -0.11 -15.19
#